data_AF-V7APC4-F1
#
_entry.id   AF-V7APC4-F1
#
_cell.length_a   1.000
_cell.length_b   1.000
_cell.length_c   1.000
_cell.angle_alpha   90.00
_cell.angle_beta   90.00
_cell.angle_gamma   90.00
#
_symmetry.space_group_name_H-M   'P 1'
#
loop_
_entity.id
_entity.type
_entity.pdbx_description
1 polymer ?
#
loop_
_entity_poly.entity_id
_entity_poly.type
_entity_poly.pdbx_seq_one_letter_code
_entity_poly.pdbx_strand_id
1 'polypeptide(L)'
;MKSFNILSPEDKGMTKQNVNTKLKKWRSVYYFIFVPGALALLLSFAAMSKFLSFKSFLGTESLYSNLNPEVPYGNENEVMMVEIVIQKIQEQMEKLRETKQDPSSSPSALQQAAFLADILGLLESAATSHQHNEGKNQQNGSFTTHPLVRKKKRSDEPADYFLREEIRKYVRIKPNRLGKQNFMGANASFASIGHACFAMKEELEEYMDYDVGEICNDDWKLAQRLMVHGCDPLPRRRCFSRAPKLYNQPFPITESLWKLPDDRNVRWSQYRCKNFACLSGNTTPKGFFKCADCFNLTNHEMPRWVSLEADSNQTADFLISEVLGLKPGEVRIGLDFSVGTGTFAARMREFNVTIISATINFGAPFNEMIALRGLVPLYLTINQRLPFFDNTLDLIHTTRFLDGWIDFVLLEFILYDWDRVLRPGGLLWIDSFFCLKEDLYDYLKAFEMLRYKKLKWVVVPKLDKDDQEMFFSAVLEKPPRPFR
;
A
#
# COMPACT_ATOMS: atom_id res chain seq x y z
N MET A 1 4.57 15.95 -73.40
CA MET A 1 3.29 16.02 -74.13
C MET A 1 2.20 15.45 -73.22
N LYS A 2 1.08 16.18 -73.10
CA LYS A 2 -0.13 15.98 -72.28
C LYS A 2 -0.13 16.53 -70.84
N SER A 3 -0.74 17.72 -70.80
CA SER A 3 -1.29 18.54 -69.71
C SER A 3 -2.71 18.08 -69.33
N PHE A 4 -3.19 18.60 -68.19
CA PHE A 4 -4.59 18.95 -67.79
C PHE A 4 -5.01 18.28 -66.48
N ASN A 5 -5.72 18.89 -65.52
CA ASN A 5 -6.22 20.25 -65.24
C ASN A 5 -6.88 20.13 -63.85
N ILE A 6 -6.69 21.06 -62.92
CA ILE A 6 -7.61 21.22 -61.79
C ILE A 6 -8.04 22.68 -61.73
N LEU A 7 -9.37 22.83 -61.69
CA LEU A 7 -10.19 24.03 -61.74
C LEU A 7 -9.89 25.01 -60.59
N SER A 8 -9.91 26.30 -60.95
CA SER A 8 -10.22 27.44 -60.08
C SER A 8 -11.73 27.50 -59.80
N PRO A 9 -12.17 28.30 -58.81
CA PRO A 9 -12.98 29.46 -59.20
C PRO A 9 -12.58 30.79 -58.56
N GLU A 10 -12.71 31.82 -59.40
CA GLU A 10 -12.67 33.28 -59.23
C GLU A 10 -13.57 33.78 -58.08
N ASP A 11 -13.08 34.67 -57.20
CA ASP A 11 -12.92 36.14 -57.30
C ASP A 11 -14.18 36.95 -56.95
N LYS A 12 -14.01 37.89 -56.00
CA LYS A 12 -14.58 39.25 -56.01
C LYS A 12 -14.11 40.04 -54.79
N GLY A 13 -13.42 41.15 -55.07
CA GLY A 13 -12.78 42.01 -54.08
C GLY A 13 -13.60 43.17 -53.50
N MET A 14 -12.82 44.12 -52.94
CA MET A 14 -13.13 45.37 -52.22
C MET A 14 -13.47 45.18 -50.73
N THR A 15 -12.92 45.92 -49.75
CA THR A 15 -12.50 47.34 -49.72
C THR A 15 -11.55 47.59 -48.52
N LYS A 16 -10.54 48.47 -48.67
CA LYS A 16 -9.68 48.96 -47.58
C LYS A 16 -10.44 49.93 -46.66
N GLN A 17 -10.42 49.71 -45.35
CA GLN A 17 -10.78 50.73 -44.35
C GLN A 17 -9.79 50.78 -43.15
N ASN A 18 -9.40 52.02 -42.86
CA ASN A 18 -8.57 52.59 -41.78
C ASN A 18 -8.35 51.76 -40.49
N VAL A 19 -7.09 51.37 -40.26
CA VAL A 19 -6.59 50.70 -39.04
C VAL A 19 -6.18 51.69 -37.93
N ASN A 20 -6.13 53.00 -38.20
CA ASN A 20 -5.40 53.93 -37.30
C ASN A 20 -6.19 54.53 -36.12
N THR A 21 -7.50 54.26 -35.99
CA THR A 21 -8.32 54.80 -34.88
C THR A 21 -8.63 53.78 -33.77
N LYS A 22 -8.42 52.48 -33.99
CA LYS A 22 -8.64 51.43 -32.96
C LYS A 22 -7.48 51.29 -31.95
N LEU A 23 -6.24 51.66 -32.32
CA LEU A 23 -5.09 51.53 -31.43
C LEU A 23 -5.07 52.54 -30.26
N LYS A 24 -5.72 53.70 -30.40
CA LYS A 24 -5.71 54.75 -29.37
C LYS A 24 -6.70 54.47 -28.22
N LYS A 25 -7.82 53.78 -28.48
CA LYS A 25 -8.78 53.37 -27.44
C LYS A 25 -8.27 52.21 -26.59
N TRP A 26 -7.46 51.30 -27.16
CA TRP A 26 -6.93 50.16 -26.42
C TRP A 26 -5.89 50.54 -25.36
N ARG A 27 -5.01 51.50 -25.64
CA ARG A 27 -4.01 51.95 -24.64
C ARG A 27 -4.62 52.60 -23.38
N SER A 28 -5.80 53.21 -23.48
CA SER A 28 -6.45 53.84 -22.33
C SER A 28 -7.08 52.81 -21.38
N VAL A 29 -7.68 51.73 -21.90
CA VAL A 29 -8.33 50.70 -21.08
C VAL A 29 -7.31 49.85 -20.29
N TYR A 30 -6.15 49.55 -20.89
CA TYR A 30 -5.08 48.85 -20.17
C TYR A 30 -4.51 49.66 -19.00
N TYR A 31 -4.47 51.00 -19.12
CA TYR A 31 -3.99 51.88 -18.06
C TYR A 31 -4.93 51.90 -16.84
N PHE A 32 -6.25 51.77 -17.05
CA PHE A 32 -7.24 51.74 -15.97
C PHE A 32 -7.31 50.39 -15.22
N ILE A 33 -6.79 49.30 -15.80
CA ILE A 33 -6.85 47.96 -15.18
C ILE A 33 -5.49 47.60 -14.54
N PHE A 34 -4.37 47.88 -15.22
CA PHE A 34 -3.05 47.46 -14.73
C PHE A 34 -2.50 48.35 -13.63
N VAL A 35 -2.82 49.65 -13.62
CA VAL A 35 -2.35 50.58 -12.58
C VAL A 35 -2.91 50.26 -11.18
N PRO A 36 -4.24 50.03 -10.98
CA PRO A 36 -4.75 49.64 -9.67
C PRO A 36 -4.29 48.23 -9.25
N GLY A 37 -4.09 47.29 -10.19
CA GLY A 37 -3.53 45.97 -9.89
C GLY A 37 -2.07 46.02 -9.40
N ALA A 38 -1.24 46.88 -10.03
CA ALA A 38 0.13 47.13 -9.58
C ALA A 38 0.18 47.85 -8.22
N LEU A 39 -0.75 48.76 -7.96
CA LEU A 39 -0.86 49.45 -6.66
C LEU A 39 -1.27 48.48 -5.54
N ALA A 40 -2.19 47.54 -5.81
CA ALA A 40 -2.61 46.52 -4.86
C ALA A 40 -1.46 45.55 -4.51
N LEU A 41 -0.65 45.16 -5.50
CA LEU A 41 0.55 44.33 -5.28
C LEU A 41 1.64 45.09 -4.49
N LEU A 42 1.83 46.38 -4.74
CA LEU A 42 2.77 47.20 -3.96
C LEU A 42 2.29 47.38 -2.51
N LEU A 43 0.99 47.55 -2.29
CA LEU A 43 0.41 47.62 -0.94
C LEU A 43 0.47 46.27 -0.21
N SER A 44 0.33 45.13 -0.89
CA SER A 44 0.51 43.81 -0.28
C SER A 44 1.98 43.52 0.06
N PHE A 45 2.92 43.94 -0.81
CA PHE A 45 4.36 43.86 -0.51
C PHE A 45 4.78 44.77 0.65
N ALA A 46 4.19 45.97 0.77
CA ALA A 46 4.41 46.87 1.91
C ALA A 46 3.79 46.35 3.21
N ALA A 47 2.68 45.62 3.15
CA ALA A 47 2.08 44.94 4.29
C ALA A 47 2.93 43.74 4.76
N MET A 48 3.50 42.96 3.83
CA MET A 48 4.43 41.88 4.18
C MET A 48 5.77 42.40 4.70
N SER A 49 6.31 43.50 4.17
CA SER A 49 7.58 44.06 4.66
C SER A 49 7.47 44.61 6.09
N LYS A 50 6.31 45.14 6.50
CA LYS A 50 6.03 45.48 7.91
C LYS A 50 5.90 44.24 8.81
N PHE A 51 5.37 43.13 8.29
CA PHE A 51 5.27 41.86 9.04
C PHE A 51 6.64 41.18 9.20
N LEU A 52 7.52 41.31 8.21
CA LEU A 52 8.92 40.86 8.26
C LEU A 52 9.80 41.77 9.13
N SER A 53 9.53 43.08 9.20
CA SER A 53 10.26 43.99 10.10
C SER A 53 9.84 43.84 11.57
N PHE A 54 8.61 43.39 11.86
CA PHE A 54 8.19 43.09 13.24
C PHE A 54 8.80 41.79 13.77
N LYS A 55 9.16 40.86 12.87
CA LYS A 55 9.88 39.61 13.23
C LYS A 55 11.38 39.79 13.41
N SER A 56 11.96 40.94 13.04
CA SER A 56 13.39 41.25 13.24
C SER A 56 13.70 42.09 14.48
N PHE A 57 12.69 42.45 15.30
CA PHE A 57 12.89 43.21 16.55
C PHE A 57 12.94 42.33 17.82
N LEU A 58 12.57 41.05 17.72
CA LEU A 58 12.83 40.05 18.77
C LEU A 58 14.01 39.18 18.35
N GLY A 59 15.20 39.78 18.40
CA GLY A 59 16.46 39.08 18.22
C GLY A 59 16.79 38.22 19.44
N THR A 60 16.55 36.92 19.35
CA THR A 60 17.15 35.90 20.22
C THR A 60 18.30 35.19 19.49
N GLU A 61 19.25 35.97 18.97
CA GLU A 61 20.47 35.47 18.31
C GLU A 61 21.75 36.07 18.95
N SER A 62 21.65 36.68 20.13
CA SER A 62 22.80 37.29 20.83
C SER A 62 23.33 36.49 22.02
N LEU A 63 22.71 35.36 22.38
CA LEU A 63 23.11 34.58 23.57
C LEU A 63 23.76 33.22 23.27
N TYR A 64 23.81 32.80 22.01
CA TYR A 64 24.29 31.47 21.64
C TYR A 64 25.73 31.41 21.12
N SER A 65 26.43 32.55 20.99
CA SER A 65 27.77 32.59 20.38
C SER A 65 28.95 32.45 21.35
N ASN A 66 28.74 32.28 22.66
CA ASN A 66 29.84 32.21 23.65
C ASN A 66 29.85 30.97 24.56
N LEU A 67 29.15 29.89 24.22
CA LEU A 67 29.20 28.65 25.01
C LEU A 67 29.41 27.42 24.12
N ASN A 68 30.64 27.25 23.66
CA ASN A 68 31.15 25.92 23.32
C ASN A 68 32.36 25.64 24.20
N PRO A 69 32.30 24.58 25.02
CA PRO A 69 33.33 23.57 24.95
C PRO A 69 32.72 22.20 24.61
N GLU A 70 33.44 21.45 23.78
CA GLU A 70 33.17 20.06 23.41
C GLU A 70 33.08 19.14 24.65
N VAL A 71 32.51 17.91 24.46
CA VAL A 71 32.55 16.66 25.30
C VAL A 71 31.14 16.11 25.75
N PRO A 72 30.92 14.77 25.88
CA PRO A 72 29.71 14.09 25.37
C PRO A 72 28.66 13.53 26.39
N TYR A 73 27.46 13.22 25.86
CA TYR A 73 26.37 12.30 26.30
C TYR A 73 25.91 12.26 27.79
N GLY A 74 24.64 12.63 28.05
CA GLY A 74 23.91 12.26 29.28
C GLY A 74 22.69 13.15 29.62
N ASN A 75 21.63 12.56 30.20
CA ASN A 75 20.33 13.21 30.48
C ASN A 75 20.27 13.98 31.82
N GLU A 76 21.40 14.15 32.53
CA GLU A 76 21.50 14.93 33.78
C GLU A 76 21.63 16.45 33.54
N ASN A 77 21.84 16.88 32.29
CA ASN A 77 22.22 18.25 31.99
C ASN A 77 21.07 19.26 31.94
N GLU A 78 19.81 18.84 31.72
CA GLU A 78 18.68 19.79 31.66
C GLU A 78 18.30 20.37 33.03
N VAL A 79 18.34 19.55 34.09
CA VAL A 79 18.06 20.01 35.47
C VAL A 79 19.18 20.93 35.96
N MET A 80 20.44 20.54 35.72
CA MET A 80 21.61 21.34 36.08
C MET A 80 21.66 22.68 35.32
N MET A 81 21.23 22.72 34.05
CA MET A 81 21.12 23.96 33.29
C MET A 81 20.00 24.89 33.80
N VAL A 82 18.86 24.34 34.23
CA VAL A 82 17.77 25.12 34.82
C VAL A 82 18.19 25.69 36.18
N GLU A 83 18.87 24.91 37.02
CA GLU A 83 19.41 25.39 38.31
C GLU A 83 20.47 26.48 38.13
N ILE A 84 21.35 26.37 37.13
CA ILE A 84 22.34 27.41 36.79
C ILE A 84 21.66 28.70 36.32
N VAL A 85 20.57 28.59 35.54
CA VAL A 85 19.79 29.75 35.08
C VAL A 85 19.07 30.42 36.26
N ILE A 86 18.49 29.64 37.18
CA ILE A 86 17.86 30.15 38.41
C ILE A 86 18.89 30.93 39.25
N GLN A 87 20.09 30.37 39.47
CA GLN A 87 21.15 31.05 40.22
C GLN A 87 21.58 32.37 39.57
N LYS A 88 21.72 32.41 38.24
CA LYS A 88 22.08 33.65 37.53
C LYS A 88 20.99 34.71 37.59
N ILE A 89 19.72 34.33 37.58
CA ILE A 89 18.61 35.29 37.73
C ILE A 89 18.57 35.84 39.16
N GLN A 90 18.78 34.98 40.17
CA GLN A 90 18.90 35.41 41.57
C GLN A 90 20.08 36.38 41.78
N GLU A 91 21.23 36.12 41.16
CA GLU A 91 22.41 37.01 41.23
C GLU A 91 22.15 38.39 40.56
N GLN A 92 21.40 38.41 39.45
CA GLN A 92 20.98 39.65 38.79
C GLN A 92 19.95 40.44 39.62
N MET A 93 19.06 39.74 40.32
CA MET A 93 18.10 40.38 41.22
C MET A 93 18.78 41.00 42.44
N GLU A 94 19.80 40.36 43.03
CA GLU A 94 20.57 40.96 44.13
C GLU A 94 21.40 42.16 43.66
N LYS A 95 22.01 42.12 42.47
CA LYS A 95 22.67 43.31 41.87
C LYS A 95 21.70 44.48 41.66
N LEU A 96 20.48 44.22 41.23
CA LEU A 96 19.42 45.25 41.11
C LEU A 96 18.95 45.78 42.48
N ARG A 97 19.08 44.98 43.54
CA ARG A 97 18.74 45.35 44.92
C ARG A 97 19.81 46.22 45.56
N GLU A 98 21.09 45.93 45.31
CA GLU A 98 22.23 46.74 45.77
C GLU A 98 22.30 48.11 45.07
N THR A 99 21.76 48.24 43.85
CA THR A 99 21.73 49.49 43.09
C THR A 99 20.66 50.49 43.63
N LYS A 100 19.81 50.08 44.58
CA LYS A 100 18.88 50.97 45.31
C LYS A 100 19.54 51.54 46.57
N GLN A 101 20.41 52.52 46.41
CA GLN A 101 20.73 53.45 47.51
C GLN A 101 20.58 54.94 47.18
N ASP A 102 20.21 55.32 45.95
CA ASP A 102 19.89 56.71 45.63
C ASP A 102 18.36 56.97 45.51
N PRO A 103 17.78 57.99 46.17
CA PRO A 103 16.33 58.15 46.31
C PRO A 103 15.57 58.64 45.05
N SER A 104 16.17 58.60 43.85
CA SER A 104 15.56 59.17 42.64
C SER A 104 15.62 58.26 41.40
N SER A 105 15.39 56.96 41.56
CA SER A 105 15.33 56.02 40.42
C SER A 105 13.90 55.77 39.91
N SER A 106 13.79 55.70 38.59
CA SER A 106 12.59 55.70 37.74
C SER A 106 11.72 54.43 37.86
N PRO A 107 10.42 54.49 37.46
CA PRO A 107 9.48 53.38 37.56
C PRO A 107 9.84 52.12 36.75
N SER A 108 10.89 52.14 35.90
CA SER A 108 11.26 50.99 35.06
C SER A 108 12.06 49.91 35.79
N ALA A 109 12.84 50.25 36.83
CA ALA A 109 13.64 49.28 37.58
C ALA A 109 12.78 48.35 38.46
N LEU A 110 11.68 48.88 39.02
CA LEU A 110 10.69 48.12 39.77
C LEU A 110 9.92 47.14 38.87
N GLN A 111 9.61 47.53 37.63
CA GLN A 111 8.97 46.65 36.64
C GLN A 111 9.91 45.51 36.18
N GLN A 112 11.20 45.79 36.01
CA GLN A 112 12.19 44.75 35.68
C GLN A 112 12.39 43.76 36.82
N ALA A 113 12.42 44.22 38.07
CA ALA A 113 12.51 43.32 39.23
C ALA A 113 11.26 42.44 39.38
N ALA A 114 10.06 43.00 39.15
CA ALA A 114 8.82 42.23 39.17
C ALA A 114 8.76 41.17 38.06
N PHE A 115 9.21 41.52 36.84
CA PHE A 115 9.25 40.60 35.72
C PHE A 115 10.26 39.45 35.93
N LEU A 116 11.42 39.73 36.51
CA LEU A 116 12.41 38.69 36.83
C LEU A 116 11.94 37.77 37.95
N ALA A 117 11.19 38.29 38.94
CA ALA A 117 10.57 37.48 39.99
C ALA A 117 9.49 36.53 39.43
N ASP A 118 8.67 36.99 38.49
CA ASP A 118 7.67 36.15 37.82
C ASP A 118 8.33 35.03 36.99
N ILE A 119 9.42 35.32 36.29
CA ILE A 119 10.18 34.31 35.53
C ILE A 119 10.83 33.27 36.47
N LEU A 120 11.38 33.70 37.61
CA LEU A 120 11.92 32.81 38.63
C LEU A 120 10.84 31.88 39.20
N GLY A 121 9.66 32.40 39.52
CA GLY A 121 8.54 31.60 40.00
C GLY A 121 8.07 30.56 38.97
N LEU A 122 8.06 30.91 37.69
CA LEU A 122 7.73 29.96 36.61
C LEU A 122 8.79 28.86 36.46
N LEU A 123 10.07 29.20 36.57
CA LEU A 123 11.18 28.24 36.48
C LEU A 123 11.25 27.30 37.69
N GLU A 124 11.03 27.80 38.90
CA GLU A 124 10.95 26.98 40.12
C GLU A 124 9.71 26.06 40.08
N SER A 125 8.58 26.51 39.52
CA SER A 125 7.40 25.67 39.32
C SER A 125 7.67 24.52 38.33
N ALA A 126 8.46 24.79 37.29
CA ALA A 126 8.85 23.79 36.31
C ALA A 126 9.83 22.76 36.91
N ALA A 127 10.79 23.21 37.73
CA ALA A 127 11.74 22.35 38.43
C ALA A 127 11.06 21.44 39.47
N THR A 128 10.13 21.99 40.26
CA THR A 128 9.36 21.22 41.25
C THR A 128 8.38 20.23 40.62
N SER A 129 7.81 20.55 39.45
CA SER A 129 6.97 19.59 38.69
C SER A 129 7.75 18.35 38.22
N HIS A 130 9.06 18.48 38.02
CA HIS A 130 9.93 17.38 37.62
C HIS A 130 10.41 16.52 38.80
N GLN A 131 10.64 17.11 39.98
CA GLN A 131 10.96 16.34 41.19
C GLN A 131 9.74 15.66 41.83
N HIS A 132 8.52 16.18 41.64
CA HIS A 132 7.33 15.58 42.25
C HIS A 132 6.89 14.24 41.62
N ASN A 133 7.50 13.84 40.49
CA ASN A 133 7.24 12.56 39.82
C ASN A 133 8.12 11.39 40.29
N GLU A 134 9.06 11.59 41.22
CA GLU A 134 9.90 10.49 41.76
C GLU A 134 9.48 9.99 43.15
N GLY A 135 8.41 10.52 43.73
CA GLY A 135 8.06 10.24 45.13
C GLY A 135 6.63 9.79 45.38
N LYS A 136 6.15 8.69 44.75
CA LYS A 136 5.06 7.81 45.24
C LYS A 136 4.70 6.73 44.21
N ASN A 137 5.20 5.50 44.43
CA ASN A 137 4.41 4.25 44.38
C ASN A 137 5.33 3.03 44.46
N GLN A 138 5.73 2.68 45.68
CA GLN A 138 5.85 1.28 46.06
C GLN A 138 4.45 0.81 46.50
N GLN A 139 3.80 -0.02 45.68
CA GLN A 139 3.08 -1.25 46.09
C GLN A 139 2.21 -1.78 44.93
N ASN A 140 2.56 -2.98 44.49
CA ASN A 140 1.74 -4.06 43.91
C ASN A 140 0.50 -3.68 43.08
N GLY A 141 0.62 -3.81 41.76
CA GLY A 141 -0.52 -3.88 40.84
C GLY A 141 -0.08 -3.90 39.39
N SER A 142 -0.21 -5.05 38.74
CA SER A 142 0.05 -5.28 37.32
C SER A 142 -0.76 -4.33 36.43
N PHE A 143 -0.13 -3.26 35.94
CA PHE A 143 -0.55 -2.58 34.72
C PHE A 143 0.69 -2.41 33.84
N THR A 144 0.86 -3.33 32.89
CA THR A 144 1.78 -3.14 31.78
C THR A 144 1.30 -1.96 30.96
N THR A 145 1.87 -0.78 31.21
CA THR A 145 1.73 0.40 30.35
C THR A 145 2.12 0.00 28.92
N HIS A 146 1.21 0.28 27.97
CA HIS A 146 1.37 -0.11 26.57
C HIS A 146 2.72 0.43 26.05
N PRO A 147 3.60 -0.40 25.47
CA PRO A 147 4.97 0.05 25.19
C PRO A 147 5.11 1.17 24.14
N LEU A 148 4.00 1.66 23.56
CA LEU A 148 3.93 2.86 22.70
C LEU A 148 4.06 4.19 23.46
N VAL A 149 4.15 4.17 24.79
CA VAL A 149 4.33 5.37 25.65
C VAL A 149 5.83 5.69 25.92
N ARG A 150 6.77 4.88 25.41
CA ARG A 150 8.21 5.18 25.58
C ARG A 150 8.68 6.29 24.62
N LYS A 151 9.35 7.31 25.17
CA LYS A 151 9.99 8.39 24.40
C LYS A 151 10.94 7.82 23.34
N LYS A 152 10.74 8.25 22.09
CA LYS A 152 11.54 7.92 20.90
C LYS A 152 13.02 8.19 21.09
N LYS A 153 13.83 7.14 21.28
CA LYS A 153 15.29 7.15 21.09
C LYS A 153 15.78 5.75 20.70
N ARG A 154 15.40 5.29 19.51
CA ARG A 154 16.05 4.26 18.66
C ARG A 154 15.26 4.21 17.35
N SER A 155 15.89 3.79 16.24
CA SER A 155 15.30 3.74 14.89
C SER A 155 13.80 3.46 14.92
N ASP A 156 12.99 4.42 14.46
CA ASP A 156 11.52 4.45 14.58
C ASP A 156 10.83 3.44 13.62
N GLU A 157 11.42 2.28 13.35
CA GLU A 157 10.76 1.24 12.55
C GLU A 157 9.83 0.43 13.47
N PRO A 158 8.52 0.28 13.17
CA PRO A 158 7.57 -0.46 14.01
C PRO A 158 8.01 -1.88 14.37
N ALA A 159 8.85 -2.50 13.53
CA ALA A 159 9.43 -3.81 13.79
C ALA A 159 10.35 -3.82 15.03
N ASP A 160 11.12 -2.76 15.29
CA ASP A 160 12.12 -2.72 16.37
C ASP A 160 11.48 -2.73 17.77
N TYR A 161 10.17 -2.55 17.85
CA TYR A 161 9.36 -2.74 19.04
C TYR A 161 9.31 -4.19 19.53
N PHE A 162 9.42 -5.16 18.62
CA PHE A 162 9.23 -6.57 18.95
C PHE A 162 10.55 -7.23 19.37
N LEU A 163 10.55 -7.87 20.54
CA LEU A 163 11.71 -8.62 21.04
C LEU A 163 11.96 -9.92 20.25
N ARG A 164 10.91 -10.55 19.73
CA ARG A 164 11.01 -11.81 19.00
C ARG A 164 11.44 -11.55 17.56
N GLU A 165 12.56 -12.16 17.16
CA GLU A 165 13.13 -12.01 15.82
C GLU A 165 12.14 -12.39 14.72
N GLU A 166 11.36 -13.45 14.92
CA GLU A 166 10.38 -13.89 13.93
C GLU A 166 9.30 -12.83 13.68
N ILE A 167 8.83 -12.18 14.74
CA ILE A 167 7.87 -11.08 14.61
C ILE A 167 8.54 -9.88 13.94
N ARG A 168 9.81 -9.60 14.22
CA ARG A 168 10.56 -8.54 13.52
C ARG A 168 10.66 -8.82 12.02
N LYS A 169 11.04 -10.03 11.62
CA LYS A 169 11.08 -10.47 10.21
C LYS A 169 9.70 -10.37 9.56
N TYR A 170 8.66 -10.79 10.29
CA TYR A 170 7.29 -10.73 9.79
C TYR A 170 6.77 -9.29 9.67
N VAL A 171 7.09 -8.36 10.57
CA VAL A 171 6.56 -6.98 10.51
C VAL A 171 7.31 -6.11 9.51
N ARG A 172 8.60 -6.37 9.30
CA ARG A 172 9.44 -5.59 8.38
C ARG A 172 8.87 -5.55 6.97
N ILE A 173 9.08 -4.43 6.29
CA ILE A 173 8.71 -4.23 4.89
C ILE A 173 9.60 -5.14 4.03
N LYS A 174 9.01 -5.91 3.12
CA LYS A 174 9.77 -6.77 2.18
C LYS A 174 9.83 -6.10 0.82
N PRO A 175 10.98 -5.54 0.41
CA PRO A 175 11.11 -4.91 -0.89
C PRO A 175 10.96 -5.95 -2.01
N ASN A 176 10.40 -5.55 -3.15
CA ASN A 176 10.36 -6.45 -4.31
C ASN A 176 11.78 -6.66 -4.86
N ARG A 177 12.12 -7.90 -5.22
CA ARG A 177 13.50 -8.26 -5.61
C ARG A 177 14.02 -7.52 -6.84
N LEU A 178 13.12 -7.25 -7.79
CA LEU A 178 13.47 -6.57 -9.04
C LEU A 178 13.47 -5.03 -8.92
N GLY A 179 13.26 -4.47 -7.73
CA GLY A 179 13.18 -3.02 -7.50
C GLY A 179 12.02 -2.30 -8.22
N LYS A 180 11.13 -3.06 -8.87
CA LYS A 180 9.96 -2.57 -9.60
C LYS A 180 8.70 -2.76 -8.76
N GLN A 181 7.64 -2.03 -9.08
CA GLN A 181 6.32 -2.28 -8.52
C GLN A 181 5.88 -3.72 -8.80
N ASN A 182 5.32 -4.37 -7.78
CA ASN A 182 4.66 -5.66 -7.94
C ASN A 182 3.33 -5.47 -8.67
N PHE A 183 2.67 -6.58 -8.98
CA PHE A 183 1.40 -6.57 -9.71
C PHE A 183 0.25 -5.87 -8.96
N MET A 184 0.37 -5.64 -7.65
CA MET A 184 -0.59 -4.87 -6.86
C MET A 184 -0.34 -3.35 -6.93
N GLY A 185 0.72 -2.92 -7.62
CA GLY A 185 1.13 -1.52 -7.72
C GLY A 185 1.97 -1.04 -6.53
N ALA A 186 2.45 -1.93 -5.68
CA ALA A 186 3.26 -1.60 -4.51
C ALA A 186 4.75 -1.89 -4.74
N ASN A 187 5.63 -1.04 -4.19
CA ASN A 187 7.10 -1.21 -4.28
C ASN A 187 7.64 -2.29 -3.33
N ALA A 188 6.82 -2.71 -2.38
CA ALA A 188 7.14 -3.67 -1.34
C ALA A 188 5.87 -4.36 -0.87
N SER A 189 6.05 -5.42 -0.09
CA SER A 189 4.99 -6.15 0.59
C SER A 189 4.98 -5.81 2.08
N PHE A 190 3.79 -5.53 2.60
CA PHE A 190 3.56 -5.04 3.96
C PHE A 190 2.78 -6.09 4.74
N ALA A 191 3.20 -6.45 5.95
CA ALA A 191 2.48 -7.44 6.73
C ALA A 191 1.15 -6.91 7.28
N SER A 192 0.16 -7.81 7.39
CA SER A 192 -1.17 -7.55 7.92
C SER A 192 -1.17 -7.47 9.45
N ILE A 193 -0.53 -6.43 10.00
CA ILE A 193 -0.54 -6.12 11.43
C ILE A 193 -1.10 -4.71 11.61
N GLY A 194 -1.88 -4.50 12.68
CA GLY A 194 -2.59 -3.23 12.91
C GLY A 194 -1.75 -1.96 12.78
N HIS A 195 -0.44 -2.00 13.05
CA HIS A 195 0.48 -0.89 12.82
C HIS A 195 0.52 -0.38 11.36
N ALA A 196 0.33 -1.26 10.38
CA ALA A 196 0.23 -0.87 8.98
C ALA A 196 -1.04 -0.03 8.71
N CYS A 197 -2.16 -0.34 9.37
CA CYS A 197 -3.35 0.53 9.34
C CYS A 197 -3.08 1.89 9.98
N PHE A 198 -2.35 1.94 11.10
CA PHE A 198 -2.00 3.22 11.73
C PHE A 198 -1.13 4.11 10.82
N ALA A 199 -0.29 3.52 9.98
CA ALA A 199 0.51 4.25 9.00
C ALA A 199 -0.32 4.82 7.83
N MET A 200 -1.50 4.25 7.57
CA MET A 200 -2.43 4.62 6.50
C MET A 200 -3.64 5.39 7.06
N LYS A 201 -3.40 6.26 8.06
CA LYS A 201 -4.46 6.91 8.84
C LYS A 201 -5.44 7.69 7.96
N GLU A 202 -4.94 8.51 7.05
CA GLU A 202 -5.77 9.40 6.22
C GLU A 202 -6.68 8.59 5.30
N GLU A 203 -6.15 7.58 4.62
CA GLU A 203 -6.92 6.67 3.77
C GLU A 203 -7.92 5.84 4.56
N LEU A 204 -7.59 5.45 5.79
CA LEU A 204 -8.50 4.71 6.66
C LEU A 204 -9.63 5.58 7.17
N GLU A 205 -9.37 6.85 7.50
CA GLU A 205 -10.39 7.83 7.86
C GLU A 205 -11.33 8.10 6.67
N GLU A 206 -10.80 8.29 5.45
CA GLU A 206 -11.60 8.38 4.22
C GLU A 206 -12.44 7.11 4.00
N TYR A 207 -11.85 5.93 4.23
CA TYR A 207 -12.57 4.66 4.15
C TYR A 207 -13.65 4.53 5.24
N MET A 208 -13.54 5.21 6.37
CA MET A 208 -14.54 5.13 7.43
C MET A 208 -15.52 6.31 7.43
N ASP A 209 -15.41 7.22 6.47
CA ASP A 209 -16.30 8.35 6.28
C ASP A 209 -17.57 7.94 5.53
N TYR A 210 -18.60 7.55 6.29
CA TYR A 210 -19.93 7.22 5.80
C TYR A 210 -20.97 7.40 6.89
N ASP A 211 -22.21 7.66 6.47
CA ASP A 211 -23.35 7.70 7.37
C ASP A 211 -23.87 6.29 7.66
N VAL A 212 -24.15 6.01 8.93
CA VAL A 212 -24.66 4.71 9.38
C VAL A 212 -26.04 4.46 8.76
N GLY A 213 -26.21 3.31 8.11
CA GLY A 213 -27.46 2.92 7.44
C GLY A 213 -27.62 3.47 6.03
N GLU A 214 -26.69 4.28 5.53
CA GLU A 214 -26.69 4.76 4.15
C GLU A 214 -25.95 3.81 3.20
N ILE A 215 -25.94 4.10 1.90
CA ILE A 215 -25.14 3.36 0.91
C ILE A 215 -23.66 3.71 1.06
N CYS A 216 -22.78 2.72 1.15
CA CYS A 216 -21.35 2.97 1.22
C CYS A 216 -20.83 3.70 -0.03
N ASN A 217 -19.79 4.51 0.16
CA ASN A 217 -19.05 5.12 -0.94
C ASN A 217 -18.56 4.06 -1.93
N ASP A 218 -18.48 4.46 -3.20
CA ASP A 218 -17.94 3.59 -4.25
C ASP A 218 -16.41 3.69 -4.26
N ASP A 219 -15.76 2.99 -3.34
CA ASP A 219 -14.35 3.19 -2.99
C ASP A 219 -13.56 1.87 -2.90
N TRP A 220 -13.93 0.88 -3.70
CA TRP A 220 -13.25 -0.42 -3.71
C TRP A 220 -11.74 -0.32 -3.99
N LYS A 221 -11.29 0.69 -4.74
CA LYS A 221 -9.85 0.96 -4.95
C LYS A 221 -9.14 1.43 -3.68
N LEU A 222 -9.80 2.24 -2.87
CA LEU A 222 -9.28 2.69 -1.57
C LEU A 222 -9.18 1.49 -0.62
N ALA A 223 -10.24 0.68 -0.57
CA ALA A 223 -10.27 -0.57 0.19
C ALA A 223 -9.09 -1.48 -0.18
N GLN A 224 -8.89 -1.75 -1.47
CA GLN A 224 -7.80 -2.59 -1.95
C GLN A 224 -6.43 -1.98 -1.66
N ARG A 225 -6.29 -0.65 -1.78
CA ARG A 225 -5.05 0.06 -1.44
C ARG A 225 -4.68 -0.17 0.01
N LEU A 226 -5.63 0.03 0.93
CA LEU A 226 -5.45 -0.25 2.35
C LEU A 226 -4.97 -1.70 2.58
N MET A 227 -5.65 -2.68 1.99
CA MET A 227 -5.28 -4.10 2.12
C MET A 227 -3.87 -4.41 1.59
N VAL A 228 -3.53 -3.90 0.40
CA VAL A 228 -2.23 -4.10 -0.24
C VAL A 228 -1.09 -3.50 0.59
N HIS A 229 -1.35 -2.40 1.29
CA HIS A 229 -0.41 -1.75 2.20
C HIS A 229 -0.43 -2.34 3.63
N GLY A 230 -1.06 -3.50 3.83
CA GLY A 230 -1.04 -4.23 5.10
C GLY A 230 -2.12 -3.80 6.09
N CYS A 231 -2.99 -2.86 5.73
CA CYS A 231 -4.18 -2.56 6.53
C CYS A 231 -5.29 -3.56 6.23
N ASP A 232 -5.14 -4.77 6.78
CA ASP A 232 -6.10 -5.85 6.65
C ASP A 232 -6.12 -6.75 7.91
N PRO A 233 -7.27 -7.29 8.37
CA PRO A 233 -8.62 -7.10 7.82
C PRO A 233 -9.08 -5.66 7.91
N LEU A 234 -9.79 -5.19 6.87
CA LEU A 234 -10.45 -3.89 6.91
C LEU A 234 -11.51 -3.85 8.02
N PRO A 235 -11.69 -2.69 8.69
CA PRO A 235 -12.78 -2.54 9.65
C PRO A 235 -14.14 -2.74 8.99
N ARG A 236 -15.07 -3.36 9.73
CA ARG A 236 -16.44 -3.55 9.25
C ARG A 236 -17.15 -2.20 9.16
N ARG A 237 -17.85 -1.99 8.04
CA ARG A 237 -18.69 -0.79 7.86
C ARG A 237 -20.14 -1.03 8.27
N ARG A 238 -20.80 0.00 8.77
CA ARG A 238 -22.24 0.04 9.09
C ARG A 238 -23.07 0.74 8.01
N CYS A 239 -22.67 0.61 6.75
CA CYS A 239 -23.39 1.10 5.56
C CYS A 239 -23.75 -0.08 4.65
N PHE A 240 -24.74 0.09 3.78
CA PHE A 240 -25.15 -0.93 2.81
C PHE A 240 -24.16 -0.98 1.65
N SER A 241 -23.69 -2.20 1.33
CA SER A 241 -22.82 -2.41 0.19
C SER A 241 -23.50 -1.99 -1.11
N ARG A 242 -22.80 -1.19 -1.90
CA ARG A 242 -23.33 -0.72 -3.17
C ARG A 242 -23.38 -1.86 -4.19
N ALA A 243 -24.55 -2.10 -4.76
CA ALA A 243 -24.83 -3.14 -5.76
C ALA A 243 -24.89 -2.54 -7.19
N PRO A 244 -24.80 -3.36 -8.25
CA PRO A 244 -25.16 -2.93 -9.59
C PRO A 244 -26.60 -2.38 -9.63
N LYS A 245 -26.87 -1.40 -10.50
CA LYS A 245 -28.20 -0.77 -10.59
C LYS A 245 -29.28 -1.73 -11.08
N LEU A 246 -28.89 -2.71 -11.90
CA LEU A 246 -29.77 -3.69 -12.51
C LEU A 246 -29.28 -5.07 -12.09
N TYR A 247 -30.22 -5.96 -11.77
CA TYR A 247 -29.96 -7.36 -11.51
C TYR A 247 -30.60 -8.19 -12.60
N ASN A 248 -29.78 -9.01 -13.25
CA ASN A 248 -30.25 -10.03 -14.18
C ASN A 248 -29.95 -11.40 -13.62
N GLN A 249 -30.87 -12.33 -13.84
CA GLN A 249 -30.70 -13.71 -13.43
C GLN A 249 -29.39 -14.29 -14.00
N PRO A 250 -28.51 -14.86 -13.16
CA PRO A 250 -27.27 -15.47 -13.64
C PRO A 250 -27.55 -16.73 -14.45
N PHE A 251 -26.61 -17.11 -15.31
CA PHE A 251 -26.69 -18.37 -16.05
C PHE A 251 -26.68 -19.57 -15.09
N PRO A 252 -27.34 -20.69 -15.45
CA PRO A 252 -27.18 -21.95 -14.73
C PRO A 252 -25.72 -22.39 -14.70
N ILE A 253 -25.33 -23.16 -13.68
CA ILE A 253 -23.93 -23.55 -13.45
C ILE A 253 -23.29 -24.25 -14.65
N THR A 254 -24.07 -25.02 -15.42
CA THR A 254 -23.60 -25.74 -16.60
C THR A 254 -23.16 -24.82 -17.73
N GLU A 255 -23.76 -23.64 -17.84
CA GLU A 255 -23.40 -22.63 -18.85
C GLU A 255 -22.42 -21.58 -18.30
N SER A 256 -22.57 -21.20 -17.03
CA SER A 256 -21.84 -20.07 -16.43
C SER A 256 -20.33 -20.28 -16.37
N LEU A 257 -19.86 -21.53 -16.39
CA LEU A 257 -18.42 -21.82 -16.31
C LEU A 257 -17.64 -21.28 -17.51
N TRP A 258 -18.22 -21.33 -18.72
CA TRP A 258 -17.49 -21.07 -19.97
C TRP A 258 -18.13 -19.98 -20.84
N LYS A 259 -19.19 -19.34 -20.34
CA LYS A 259 -19.89 -18.24 -21.01
C LYS A 259 -19.59 -16.92 -20.31
N LEU A 260 -19.35 -15.86 -21.08
CA LEU A 260 -19.20 -14.52 -20.52
C LEU A 260 -20.51 -14.10 -19.82
N PRO A 261 -20.45 -13.65 -18.54
CA PRO A 261 -21.62 -13.17 -17.81
C PRO A 261 -22.23 -11.88 -18.40
N ASP A 262 -23.44 -11.54 -17.97
CA ASP A 262 -24.07 -10.24 -18.32
C ASP A 262 -23.35 -9.08 -17.62
N ASP A 263 -22.95 -8.08 -18.40
CA ASP A 263 -22.27 -6.87 -17.94
C ASP A 263 -23.06 -6.13 -16.85
N ARG A 264 -24.39 -6.21 -16.87
CA ARG A 264 -25.27 -5.46 -15.94
C ARG A 264 -25.14 -5.91 -14.49
N ASN A 265 -24.66 -7.13 -14.25
CA ASN A 265 -24.44 -7.67 -12.91
C ASN A 265 -23.10 -7.22 -12.29
N VAL A 266 -22.36 -6.33 -12.95
CA VAL A 266 -21.06 -5.85 -12.49
C VAL A 266 -21.07 -4.34 -12.31
N ARG A 267 -20.33 -3.87 -11.30
CA ARG A 267 -20.09 -2.45 -11.08
C ARG A 267 -18.87 -2.01 -11.86
N TRP A 268 -19.09 -1.34 -12.99
CA TRP A 268 -18.02 -0.86 -13.88
C TRP A 268 -17.39 0.47 -13.47
N SER A 269 -17.76 1.01 -12.32
CA SER A 269 -17.18 2.25 -11.80
C SER A 269 -15.69 2.06 -11.52
N GLN A 270 -14.93 3.11 -11.84
CA GLN A 270 -13.47 3.14 -11.69
C GLN A 270 -12.65 2.13 -12.53
N TYR A 271 -13.26 1.23 -13.29
CA TYR A 271 -12.58 0.42 -14.31
C TYR A 271 -12.46 1.17 -15.64
N ARG A 272 -11.44 0.84 -16.44
CA ARG A 272 -11.25 1.40 -17.78
C ARG A 272 -12.31 0.83 -18.74
N CYS A 273 -12.42 -0.50 -18.79
CA CYS A 273 -13.49 -1.18 -19.52
C CYS A 273 -14.84 -1.05 -18.80
N LYS A 274 -15.92 -1.05 -19.59
CA LYS A 274 -17.32 -0.94 -19.11
C LYS A 274 -18.18 -2.17 -19.42
N ASN A 275 -17.58 -3.21 -19.99
CA ASN A 275 -18.19 -4.49 -20.28
C ASN A 275 -17.09 -5.57 -20.43
N PHE A 276 -17.49 -6.84 -20.37
CA PHE A 276 -16.61 -7.99 -20.56
C PHE A 276 -16.10 -8.09 -22.00
N ALA A 277 -16.87 -7.62 -22.99
CA ALA A 277 -16.41 -7.58 -24.37
C ALA A 277 -15.12 -6.73 -24.53
N CYS A 278 -15.07 -5.55 -23.90
CA CYS A 278 -13.86 -4.71 -23.85
C CYS A 278 -12.68 -5.44 -23.18
N LEU A 279 -12.92 -6.20 -22.11
CA LEU A 279 -11.89 -6.99 -21.43
C LEU A 279 -11.42 -8.19 -22.25
N SER A 280 -12.28 -8.79 -23.07
CA SER A 280 -11.90 -9.88 -23.98
C SER A 280 -11.09 -9.39 -25.19
N GLY A 281 -11.32 -8.15 -25.68
CA GLY A 281 -10.71 -7.63 -26.90
C GLY A 281 -9.28 -7.10 -26.73
N ASN A 282 -8.42 -7.28 -27.74
CA ASN A 282 -6.96 -7.02 -27.64
C ASN A 282 -6.55 -5.54 -27.76
N THR A 283 -7.49 -4.61 -27.86
CA THR A 283 -7.24 -3.21 -28.22
C THR A 283 -6.94 -2.30 -27.03
N THR A 284 -7.24 -2.73 -25.80
CA THR A 284 -7.06 -1.89 -24.60
C THR A 284 -6.08 -2.54 -23.61
N PRO A 285 -5.25 -1.75 -22.88
CA PRO A 285 -4.46 -2.30 -21.77
C PRO A 285 -5.39 -2.74 -20.63
N LYS A 286 -5.56 -4.06 -20.45
CA LYS A 286 -6.57 -4.72 -19.60
C LYS A 286 -6.27 -4.77 -18.09
N GLY A 287 -5.36 -3.93 -17.59
CA GLY A 287 -4.92 -4.02 -16.19
C GLY A 287 -3.78 -5.03 -16.01
N PHE A 288 -4.00 -6.13 -15.28
CA PHE A 288 -2.94 -7.11 -14.96
C PHE A 288 -2.37 -7.80 -16.21
N PHE A 289 -1.12 -7.49 -16.52
CA PHE A 289 -0.46 -7.89 -17.77
C PHE A 289 -0.34 -9.41 -17.96
N LYS A 290 -0.18 -10.19 -16.88
CA LYS A 290 -0.12 -11.67 -16.97
C LYS A 290 -1.46 -12.32 -17.29
N CYS A 291 -2.52 -11.52 -17.33
CA CYS A 291 -3.90 -11.96 -17.53
C CYS A 291 -4.57 -11.21 -18.69
N ALA A 292 -3.76 -10.87 -19.71
CA ALA A 292 -4.22 -10.15 -20.89
C ALA A 292 -5.35 -10.90 -21.63
N ASP A 293 -5.31 -12.23 -21.67
CA ASP A 293 -6.30 -13.04 -22.41
C ASP A 293 -7.26 -13.82 -21.50
N CYS A 294 -7.23 -13.58 -20.18
CA CYS A 294 -8.05 -14.32 -19.22
C CYS A 294 -9.57 -14.16 -19.37
N PHE A 295 -10.01 -13.10 -20.04
CA PHE A 295 -11.43 -12.87 -20.32
C PHE A 295 -11.88 -13.54 -21.63
N ASN A 296 -10.96 -14.11 -22.41
CA ASN A 296 -11.29 -14.96 -23.54
C ASN A 296 -11.52 -16.40 -23.04
N LEU A 297 -12.74 -16.65 -22.55
CA LEU A 297 -13.06 -17.94 -21.94
C LEU A 297 -12.94 -19.12 -22.91
N THR A 298 -13.41 -18.96 -24.15
CA THR A 298 -13.53 -20.07 -25.09
C THR A 298 -12.20 -20.46 -25.72
N ASN A 299 -11.42 -19.49 -26.21
CA ASN A 299 -10.23 -19.80 -27.00
C ASN A 299 -8.95 -19.84 -26.15
N HIS A 300 -8.90 -19.11 -25.03
CA HIS A 300 -7.71 -19.04 -24.18
C HIS A 300 -7.88 -19.84 -22.89
N GLU A 301 -8.91 -19.58 -22.09
CA GLU A 301 -9.02 -20.20 -20.76
C GLU A 301 -9.54 -21.63 -20.78
N MET A 302 -10.48 -21.96 -21.67
CA MET A 302 -11.04 -23.30 -21.76
C MET A 302 -9.92 -24.32 -22.04
N PRO A 303 -9.07 -24.23 -23.07
CA PRO A 303 -8.07 -25.28 -23.35
C PRO A 303 -7.04 -25.57 -22.23
N ARG A 304 -6.87 -24.65 -21.26
CA ARG A 304 -5.87 -24.76 -20.20
C ARG A 304 -6.07 -26.02 -19.35
N TRP A 305 -4.96 -26.68 -19.04
CA TRP A 305 -4.87 -27.92 -18.24
C TRP A 305 -5.61 -29.16 -18.81
N VAL A 306 -6.12 -29.10 -20.05
CA VAL A 306 -6.79 -30.23 -20.73
C VAL A 306 -5.92 -30.84 -21.81
N SER A 307 -5.34 -29.99 -22.66
CA SER A 307 -4.39 -30.39 -23.71
C SER A 307 -3.11 -29.59 -23.53
N LEU A 308 -1.97 -30.27 -23.49
CA LEU A 308 -0.68 -29.61 -23.69
C LEU A 308 -0.53 -29.34 -25.18
N GLU A 309 -0.02 -28.16 -25.55
CA GLU A 309 0.34 -27.88 -26.94
C GLU A 309 1.37 -28.92 -27.43
N ALA A 310 1.31 -29.27 -28.71
CA ALA A 310 1.95 -30.47 -29.29
C ALA A 310 3.50 -30.52 -29.20
N ASP A 311 4.15 -29.45 -28.76
CA ASP A 311 5.58 -29.42 -28.45
C ASP A 311 5.83 -29.90 -27.00
N SER A 312 5.47 -31.16 -26.76
CA SER A 312 5.35 -31.84 -25.46
C SER A 312 6.65 -31.95 -24.63
N ASN A 313 7.77 -31.41 -25.10
CA ASN A 313 9.05 -31.45 -24.39
C ASN A 313 9.41 -30.14 -23.68
N GLN A 314 8.57 -29.09 -23.78
CA GLN A 314 8.91 -27.74 -23.31
C GLN A 314 7.82 -27.08 -22.44
N THR A 315 6.68 -27.73 -22.21
CA THR A 315 5.60 -27.14 -21.40
C THR A 315 5.87 -27.35 -19.91
N ALA A 316 5.85 -26.26 -19.14
CA ALA A 316 5.97 -26.34 -17.68
C ALA A 316 4.69 -26.83 -16.99
N ASP A 317 3.52 -26.71 -17.62
CA ASP A 317 2.23 -26.96 -16.97
C ASP A 317 1.86 -28.46 -16.95
N PHE A 318 1.17 -28.91 -15.90
CA PHE A 318 0.64 -30.28 -15.80
C PHE A 318 -0.84 -30.37 -16.16
N LEU A 319 -1.30 -31.54 -16.63
CA LEU A 319 -2.72 -31.77 -16.88
C LEU A 319 -3.48 -32.07 -15.59
N ILE A 320 -4.72 -31.59 -15.47
CA ILE A 320 -5.58 -31.88 -14.29
C ILE A 320 -5.81 -33.38 -14.14
N SER A 321 -6.05 -34.09 -15.25
CA SER A 321 -6.26 -35.54 -15.24
C SER A 321 -5.04 -36.29 -14.68
N GLU A 322 -3.83 -35.84 -15.01
CA GLU A 322 -2.59 -36.43 -14.51
C GLU A 322 -2.40 -36.18 -13.02
N VAL A 323 -2.63 -34.94 -12.55
CA VAL A 323 -2.44 -34.59 -11.14
C VAL A 323 -3.49 -35.27 -10.26
N LEU A 324 -4.76 -35.25 -10.66
CA LEU A 324 -5.83 -35.96 -9.95
C LEU A 324 -5.63 -37.48 -9.99
N GLY A 325 -5.02 -38.00 -11.06
CA GLY A 325 -4.64 -39.41 -11.20
C GLY A 325 -3.57 -39.88 -10.20
N LEU A 326 -2.78 -38.97 -9.61
CA LEU A 326 -1.82 -39.31 -8.55
C LEU A 326 -2.52 -39.69 -7.24
N LYS A 327 -3.71 -39.14 -6.98
CA LYS A 327 -4.51 -39.38 -5.76
C LYS A 327 -6.01 -39.50 -6.09
N PRO A 328 -6.44 -40.57 -6.78
CA PRO A 328 -7.81 -40.69 -7.25
C PRO A 328 -8.83 -40.64 -6.10
N GLY A 329 -9.77 -39.68 -6.17
CA GLY A 329 -10.85 -39.53 -5.18
C GLY A 329 -10.45 -38.88 -3.85
N GLU A 330 -9.18 -38.53 -3.64
CA GLU A 330 -8.73 -37.91 -2.39
C GLU A 330 -8.82 -36.37 -2.42
N VAL A 331 -8.66 -35.76 -3.59
CA VAL A 331 -8.70 -34.30 -3.77
C VAL A 331 -10.15 -33.83 -3.96
N ARG A 332 -10.69 -33.08 -3.00
CA ARG A 332 -12.11 -32.63 -3.02
C ARG A 332 -12.26 -31.13 -2.78
N ILE A 333 -11.38 -30.56 -1.96
CA ILE A 333 -11.36 -29.13 -1.65
C ILE A 333 -9.96 -28.56 -1.78
N GLY A 334 -9.85 -27.41 -2.43
CA GLY A 334 -8.57 -26.73 -2.58
C GLY A 334 -8.66 -25.21 -2.66
N LEU A 335 -7.49 -24.60 -2.63
CA LEU A 335 -7.28 -23.17 -2.80
C LEU A 335 -6.47 -22.94 -4.07
N ASP A 336 -6.98 -22.12 -4.97
CA ASP A 336 -6.23 -21.57 -6.09
C ASP A 336 -5.73 -20.18 -5.70
N PHE A 337 -4.44 -20.09 -5.42
CA PHE A 337 -3.74 -18.86 -5.05
C PHE A 337 -3.15 -18.19 -6.30
N SER A 338 -3.96 -18.06 -7.34
CA SER A 338 -3.59 -17.50 -8.63
C SER A 338 -4.50 -16.35 -9.00
N VAL A 339 -3.97 -15.40 -9.75
CA VAL A 339 -4.80 -14.30 -10.27
C VAL A 339 -5.34 -14.67 -11.64
N GLY A 340 -6.66 -14.63 -11.75
CA GLY A 340 -7.36 -14.91 -13.01
C GLY A 340 -8.87 -14.82 -12.83
N THR A 341 -9.59 -15.30 -13.84
CA THR A 341 -11.06 -15.27 -13.88
C THR A 341 -11.70 -16.49 -13.21
N GLY A 342 -10.93 -17.31 -12.47
CA GLY A 342 -11.38 -18.54 -11.81
C GLY A 342 -11.33 -19.79 -12.69
N THR A 343 -10.49 -19.81 -13.73
CA THR A 343 -10.45 -20.91 -14.70
C THR A 343 -10.02 -22.24 -14.10
N PHE A 344 -9.01 -22.25 -13.23
CA PHE A 344 -8.61 -23.48 -12.54
C PHE A 344 -9.77 -24.03 -11.71
N ALA A 345 -10.49 -23.16 -10.99
CA ALA A 345 -11.69 -23.55 -10.26
C ALA A 345 -12.81 -24.09 -11.16
N ALA A 346 -13.02 -23.50 -12.35
CA ALA A 346 -13.98 -24.00 -13.33
C ALA A 346 -13.61 -25.39 -13.83
N ARG A 347 -12.34 -25.62 -14.16
CA ARG A 347 -11.84 -26.92 -14.62
C ARG A 347 -11.93 -27.99 -13.53
N MET A 348 -11.47 -27.68 -12.33
CA MET A 348 -11.53 -28.61 -11.18
C MET A 348 -12.98 -28.98 -10.82
N ARG A 349 -13.94 -28.08 -11.05
CA ARG A 349 -15.37 -28.36 -10.84
C ARG A 349 -15.92 -29.44 -11.77
N GLU A 350 -15.41 -29.56 -12.99
CA GLU A 350 -15.79 -30.65 -13.92
C GLU A 350 -15.39 -32.04 -13.37
N PHE A 351 -14.43 -32.08 -12.45
CA PHE A 351 -14.01 -33.26 -11.70
C PHE A 351 -14.63 -33.32 -10.28
N ASN A 352 -15.67 -32.53 -10.02
CA ASN A 352 -16.33 -32.40 -8.71
C ASN A 352 -15.42 -31.92 -7.56
N VAL A 353 -14.36 -31.17 -7.88
CA VAL A 353 -13.48 -30.56 -6.87
C VAL A 353 -13.88 -29.10 -6.64
N THR A 354 -14.09 -28.74 -5.37
CA THR A 354 -14.41 -27.36 -4.99
C THR A 354 -13.12 -26.58 -4.78
N ILE A 355 -12.92 -25.55 -5.59
CA ILE A 355 -11.78 -24.65 -5.47
C ILE A 355 -12.26 -23.27 -5.02
N ILE A 356 -11.57 -22.75 -4.03
CA ILE A 356 -11.69 -21.35 -3.61
C ILE A 356 -10.59 -20.57 -4.31
N SER A 357 -10.92 -19.52 -5.05
CA SER A 357 -9.94 -18.72 -5.80
C SER A 357 -9.60 -17.45 -5.01
N ALA A 358 -8.37 -17.35 -4.49
CA ALA A 358 -7.87 -16.15 -3.85
C ALA A 358 -7.59 -15.08 -4.90
N THR A 359 -8.22 -13.90 -4.81
CA THR A 359 -8.05 -12.85 -5.81
C THR A 359 -8.30 -11.46 -5.26
N ILE A 360 -7.83 -10.45 -5.99
CA ILE A 360 -8.24 -9.05 -5.84
C ILE A 360 -8.53 -8.46 -7.23
N ASN A 361 -9.05 -7.23 -7.30
CA ASN A 361 -9.46 -6.62 -8.57
C ASN A 361 -8.30 -5.83 -9.20
N PHE A 362 -7.65 -6.40 -10.22
CA PHE A 362 -6.52 -5.78 -10.92
C PHE A 362 -6.90 -5.01 -12.18
N GLY A 363 -7.60 -3.89 -12.00
CA GLY A 363 -8.07 -3.09 -13.14
C GLY A 363 -9.19 -3.77 -13.95
N ALA A 364 -9.67 -4.92 -13.49
CA ALA A 364 -10.83 -5.65 -13.97
C ALA A 364 -11.57 -6.30 -12.77
N PRO A 365 -12.88 -6.58 -12.91
CA PRO A 365 -13.75 -7.09 -11.84
C PRO A 365 -13.61 -8.61 -11.66
N PHE A 366 -12.44 -9.08 -11.19
CA PHE A 366 -12.14 -10.50 -11.06
C PHE A 366 -13.03 -11.22 -10.04
N ASN A 367 -13.28 -10.60 -8.88
CA ASN A 367 -14.12 -11.19 -7.85
C ASN A 367 -15.55 -11.41 -8.35
N GLU A 368 -16.12 -10.39 -9.00
CA GLU A 368 -17.45 -10.45 -9.61
C GLU A 368 -17.49 -11.47 -10.76
N MET A 369 -16.46 -11.52 -11.59
CA MET A 369 -16.35 -12.51 -12.67
C MET A 369 -16.39 -13.94 -12.13
N ILE A 370 -15.58 -14.25 -11.11
CA ILE A 370 -15.53 -15.59 -10.50
C ILE A 370 -16.90 -15.96 -9.91
N ALA A 371 -17.51 -15.03 -9.16
CA ALA A 371 -18.83 -15.24 -8.56
C ALA A 371 -19.92 -15.48 -9.62
N LEU A 372 -19.92 -14.70 -10.72
CA LEU A 372 -20.91 -14.84 -11.80
C LEU A 372 -20.76 -16.13 -12.61
N ARG A 373 -19.59 -16.78 -12.57
CA ARG A 373 -19.38 -18.13 -13.09
C ARG A 373 -19.91 -19.22 -12.13
N GLY A 374 -20.40 -18.85 -10.95
CA GLY A 374 -20.85 -19.79 -9.91
C GLY A 374 -19.70 -20.41 -9.11
N LEU A 375 -18.55 -19.74 -9.07
CA LEU A 375 -17.33 -20.16 -8.37
C LEU A 375 -17.13 -19.31 -7.10
N VAL A 376 -16.19 -19.71 -6.24
CA VAL A 376 -15.99 -19.07 -4.93
C VAL A 376 -14.77 -18.14 -4.97
N PRO A 377 -14.95 -16.82 -5.06
CA PRO A 377 -13.85 -15.87 -4.86
C PRO A 377 -13.58 -15.69 -3.37
N LEU A 378 -12.30 -15.65 -2.99
CA LEU A 378 -11.84 -15.20 -1.68
C LEU A 378 -11.06 -13.90 -1.87
N TYR A 379 -11.62 -12.79 -1.42
CA TYR A 379 -11.00 -11.48 -1.54
C TYR A 379 -9.84 -11.35 -0.54
N LEU A 380 -8.62 -11.61 -1.01
CA LEU A 380 -7.45 -11.80 -0.15
C LEU A 380 -6.18 -11.35 -0.86
N THR A 381 -5.30 -10.66 -0.13
CA THR A 381 -3.96 -10.29 -0.63
C THR A 381 -2.89 -11.31 -0.19
N ILE A 382 -1.73 -11.28 -0.84
CA ILE A 382 -0.57 -12.13 -0.51
C ILE A 382 0.01 -11.88 0.90
N ASN A 383 -0.32 -10.74 1.50
CA ASN A 383 0.21 -10.30 2.79
C ASN A 383 -0.56 -10.88 3.98
N GLN A 384 -1.68 -11.54 3.69
CA GLN A 384 -2.63 -12.01 4.68
C GLN A 384 -2.38 -13.48 4.98
N ARG A 385 -2.46 -13.82 6.26
CA ARG A 385 -2.56 -15.21 6.66
C ARG A 385 -3.88 -15.79 6.14
N LEU A 386 -3.82 -16.98 5.55
CA LEU A 386 -4.95 -17.68 4.99
C LEU A 386 -6.04 -17.92 6.06
N PRO A 387 -7.30 -17.51 5.79
CA PRO A 387 -8.41 -17.63 6.75
C PRO A 387 -9.01 -19.04 6.78
N PHE A 388 -8.17 -20.07 6.66
CA PHE A 388 -8.54 -21.47 6.82
C PHE A 388 -8.01 -22.01 8.13
N PHE A 389 -8.71 -22.99 8.71
CA PHE A 389 -8.19 -23.74 9.84
C PHE A 389 -7.03 -24.64 9.39
N ASP A 390 -6.25 -25.11 10.35
CA ASP A 390 -5.05 -25.90 10.06
C ASP A 390 -5.43 -27.28 9.50
N ASN A 391 -4.69 -27.75 8.49
CA ASN A 391 -4.82 -29.07 7.87
C ASN A 391 -6.23 -29.38 7.30
N THR A 392 -6.89 -28.41 6.67
CA THR A 392 -8.25 -28.59 6.12
C THR A 392 -8.31 -28.76 4.61
N LEU A 393 -7.30 -28.33 3.85
CA LEU A 393 -7.34 -28.39 2.38
C LEU A 393 -6.65 -29.64 1.83
N ASP A 394 -7.18 -30.19 0.74
CA ASP A 394 -6.57 -31.34 0.03
C ASP A 394 -5.57 -30.87 -1.05
N LEU A 395 -5.72 -29.64 -1.55
CA LEU A 395 -4.91 -29.06 -2.62
C LEU A 395 -4.68 -27.55 -2.41
N ILE A 396 -3.46 -27.09 -2.65
CA ILE A 396 -3.16 -25.68 -2.95
C ILE A 396 -2.56 -25.62 -4.34
N HIS A 397 -3.08 -24.76 -5.19
CA HIS A 397 -2.61 -24.52 -6.54
C HIS A 397 -2.12 -23.07 -6.70
N THR A 398 -1.05 -22.86 -7.45
CA THR A 398 -0.58 -21.53 -7.87
C THR A 398 -0.06 -21.59 -9.29
N THR A 399 -0.38 -20.59 -10.12
CA THR A 399 0.19 -20.42 -11.45
C THR A 399 0.65 -18.99 -11.68
N ARG A 400 1.92 -18.79 -12.08
CA ARG A 400 2.49 -17.51 -12.56
C ARG A 400 2.25 -16.28 -11.66
N PHE A 401 1.95 -16.49 -10.38
CA PHE A 401 1.51 -15.43 -9.46
C PHE A 401 2.60 -15.04 -8.43
N LEU A 402 3.01 -15.99 -7.60
CA LEU A 402 4.20 -15.88 -6.77
C LEU A 402 5.37 -16.32 -7.64
N ASP A 403 6.11 -15.39 -8.21
CA ASP A 403 7.22 -15.67 -9.11
C ASP A 403 8.38 -14.70 -8.80
N GLY A 404 9.37 -14.58 -9.69
CA GLY A 404 10.70 -14.06 -9.40
C GLY A 404 10.81 -12.64 -8.82
N TRP A 405 9.72 -11.88 -8.71
CA TRP A 405 9.69 -10.59 -8.01
C TRP A 405 9.56 -10.74 -6.48
N ILE A 406 9.09 -11.90 -5.98
CA ILE A 406 8.76 -12.10 -4.57
C ILE A 406 10.02 -12.20 -3.71
N ASP A 407 10.01 -11.53 -2.56
CA ASP A 407 11.07 -11.66 -1.57
C ASP A 407 11.13 -13.08 -0.98
N PHE A 408 12.34 -13.57 -0.68
CA PHE A 408 12.53 -14.93 -0.17
C PHE A 408 11.92 -15.13 1.22
N VAL A 409 12.08 -14.17 2.12
CA VAL A 409 11.53 -14.25 3.48
C VAL A 409 10.00 -14.20 3.40
N LEU A 410 9.44 -13.36 2.53
CA LEU A 410 8.00 -13.36 2.27
C LEU A 410 7.52 -14.71 1.71
N LEU A 411 8.24 -15.28 0.74
CA LEU A 411 7.90 -16.58 0.18
C LEU A 411 7.91 -17.67 1.26
N GLU A 412 8.91 -17.69 2.15
CA GLU A 412 8.93 -18.64 3.27
C GLU A 412 7.68 -18.51 4.15
N PHE A 413 7.29 -17.29 4.53
CA PHE A 413 6.05 -17.09 5.30
C PHE A 413 4.80 -17.63 4.57
N ILE A 414 4.71 -17.41 3.26
CA ILE A 414 3.60 -17.94 2.46
C ILE A 414 3.64 -19.47 2.41
N LEU A 415 4.81 -20.07 2.17
CA LEU A 415 4.97 -21.53 2.11
C LEU A 415 4.63 -22.20 3.45
N TYR A 416 5.01 -21.61 4.57
CA TYR A 416 4.63 -22.13 5.89
C TYR A 416 3.14 -21.97 6.18
N ASP A 417 2.50 -20.91 5.69
CA ASP A 417 1.04 -20.76 5.84
C ASP A 417 0.27 -21.71 4.92
N TRP A 418 0.80 -22.01 3.74
CA TRP A 418 0.31 -23.07 2.85
C TRP A 418 0.46 -24.45 3.49
N ASP A 419 1.64 -24.75 4.05
CA ASP A 419 1.87 -25.98 4.83
C ASP A 419 0.86 -26.10 5.97
N ARG A 420 0.59 -25.01 6.69
CA ARG A 420 -0.37 -25.01 7.79
C ARG A 420 -1.77 -25.45 7.36
N VAL A 421 -2.31 -24.93 6.26
CA VAL A 421 -3.71 -25.21 5.85
C VAL A 421 -3.85 -26.50 5.05
N LEU A 422 -2.78 -26.98 4.42
CA LEU A 422 -2.77 -28.24 3.68
C LEU A 422 -2.73 -29.42 4.64
N ARG A 423 -3.60 -30.42 4.46
CA ARG A 423 -3.61 -31.62 5.31
C ARG A 423 -2.47 -32.58 4.96
N PRO A 424 -2.04 -33.48 5.87
CA PRO A 424 -1.14 -34.57 5.51
C PRO A 424 -1.69 -35.38 4.34
N GLY A 425 -0.84 -35.68 3.36
CA GLY A 425 -1.24 -36.27 2.06
C GLY A 425 -1.80 -35.28 1.05
N GLY A 426 -2.07 -34.03 1.45
CA GLY A 426 -2.51 -32.97 0.53
C GLY A 426 -1.42 -32.57 -0.47
N LEU A 427 -1.84 -32.02 -1.60
CA LEU A 427 -0.97 -31.63 -2.70
C LEU A 427 -0.71 -30.12 -2.71
N LEU A 428 0.56 -29.74 -2.86
CA LEU A 428 0.97 -28.42 -3.32
C LEU A 428 1.32 -28.52 -4.80
N TRP A 429 0.53 -27.88 -5.64
CA TRP A 429 0.68 -27.85 -7.09
C TRP A 429 1.11 -26.45 -7.54
N ILE A 430 2.31 -26.37 -8.09
CA ILE A 430 2.91 -25.15 -8.63
C ILE A 430 3.05 -25.32 -10.14
N ASP A 431 2.44 -24.44 -10.91
CA ASP A 431 2.58 -24.36 -12.36
C ASP A 431 3.33 -23.09 -12.77
N SER A 432 4.31 -23.24 -13.66
CA SER A 432 5.00 -22.13 -14.32
C SER A 432 5.50 -21.05 -13.34
N PHE A 433 6.10 -21.44 -12.21
CA PHE A 433 6.81 -20.49 -11.33
C PHE A 433 7.98 -19.91 -12.10
N PHE A 434 7.92 -18.61 -12.37
CA PHE A 434 8.92 -17.92 -13.16
C PHE A 434 10.04 -17.38 -12.27
N CYS A 435 11.31 -17.51 -12.66
CA CYS A 435 12.40 -16.78 -12.02
C CYS A 435 13.58 -16.58 -12.97
N LEU A 436 14.51 -15.70 -12.58
CA LEU A 436 15.81 -15.62 -13.23
C LEU A 436 16.60 -16.91 -12.93
N LYS A 437 17.44 -17.33 -13.87
CA LYS A 437 18.28 -18.52 -13.76
C LYS A 437 19.23 -18.46 -12.56
N GLU A 438 19.74 -17.26 -12.26
CA GLU A 438 20.59 -17.01 -11.09
C GLU A 438 19.87 -17.22 -9.75
N ASP A 439 18.56 -16.93 -9.70
CA ASP A 439 17.74 -17.07 -8.50
C ASP A 439 17.10 -18.46 -8.34
N LEU A 440 17.13 -19.27 -9.38
CA LEU A 440 16.42 -20.55 -9.45
C LEU A 440 16.77 -21.44 -8.25
N TYR A 441 18.06 -21.58 -7.94
CA TYR A 441 18.50 -22.45 -6.85
C TYR A 441 17.90 -22.05 -5.50
N ASP A 442 17.85 -20.75 -5.19
CA ASP A 442 17.32 -20.25 -3.92
C ASP A 442 15.82 -20.45 -3.82
N TYR A 443 15.07 -20.23 -4.91
CA TYR A 443 13.64 -20.52 -4.94
C TYR A 443 13.35 -22.01 -4.78
N LEU A 444 14.06 -22.89 -5.51
CA LEU A 444 13.89 -24.33 -5.37
C LEU A 444 14.18 -24.80 -3.94
N LYS A 445 15.23 -24.25 -3.32
CA LYS A 445 15.59 -24.53 -1.92
C LYS A 445 14.47 -24.12 -0.95
N ALA A 446 13.83 -22.97 -1.17
CA ALA A 446 12.68 -22.54 -0.36
C ALA A 446 11.53 -23.56 -0.38
N PHE A 447 11.21 -24.13 -1.55
CA PHE A 447 10.21 -25.21 -1.65
C PHE A 447 10.67 -26.52 -0.99
N GLU A 448 11.96 -26.86 -1.10
CA GLU A 448 12.53 -28.06 -0.47
C GLU A 448 12.53 -28.02 1.06
N MET A 449 12.57 -26.82 1.67
CA MET A 449 12.49 -26.65 3.13
C MET A 449 11.21 -27.23 3.75
N LEU A 450 10.11 -27.32 2.98
CA LEU A 450 8.87 -27.96 3.43
C LEU A 450 9.01 -29.47 3.65
N ARG A 451 10.04 -30.10 3.06
CA ARG A 451 10.31 -31.55 3.07
C ARG A 451 9.15 -32.36 2.51
N TYR A 452 8.50 -31.84 1.47
CA TYR A 452 7.42 -32.54 0.78
C TYR A 452 7.98 -33.62 -0.14
N LYS A 453 7.19 -34.68 -0.35
CA LYS A 453 7.52 -35.72 -1.32
C LYS A 453 7.28 -35.18 -2.73
N LYS A 454 8.30 -35.24 -3.59
CA LYS A 454 8.19 -34.81 -4.99
C LYS A 454 7.46 -35.89 -5.80
N LEU A 455 6.24 -35.59 -6.27
CA LEU A 455 5.48 -36.49 -7.16
C LEU A 455 5.73 -36.16 -8.62
N LYS A 456 5.75 -34.87 -8.96
CA LYS A 456 6.19 -34.33 -10.25
C LYS A 456 7.11 -33.13 -10.03
N TRP A 457 8.10 -32.96 -10.89
CA TRP A 457 9.08 -31.89 -10.79
C TRP A 457 9.70 -31.63 -12.17
N VAL A 458 9.51 -30.42 -12.70
CA VAL A 458 10.00 -30.01 -14.02
C VAL A 458 10.58 -28.61 -13.92
N VAL A 459 11.73 -28.41 -14.55
CA VAL A 459 12.36 -27.10 -14.76
C VAL A 459 12.68 -26.98 -16.24
N VAL A 460 12.16 -25.93 -16.89
CA VAL A 460 12.36 -25.68 -18.32
C VAL A 460 12.80 -24.23 -18.53
N PRO A 461 13.66 -23.96 -19.52
CA PRO A 461 13.97 -22.59 -19.91
C PRO A 461 12.73 -21.90 -20.50
N LYS A 462 12.61 -20.61 -20.25
CA LYS A 462 11.56 -19.77 -20.84
C LYS A 462 12.08 -19.16 -22.14
N LEU A 463 11.53 -19.62 -23.26
CA LEU A 463 12.10 -19.41 -24.60
C LEU A 463 11.72 -18.08 -25.28
N ASP A 464 10.95 -17.21 -24.61
CA ASP A 464 10.52 -15.93 -25.18
C ASP A 464 11.55 -14.80 -25.00
N LYS A 465 12.57 -14.97 -24.13
CA LYS A 465 13.63 -13.97 -23.85
C LYS A 465 14.96 -14.59 -23.43
N ASP A 466 16.06 -14.18 -24.07
CA ASP A 466 17.50 -14.25 -23.72
C ASP A 466 18.04 -15.47 -22.92
N ASP A 467 17.32 -16.59 -22.84
CA ASP A 467 17.64 -17.84 -22.10
C ASP A 467 18.02 -17.67 -20.61
N GLN A 468 17.78 -16.48 -20.03
CA GLN A 468 18.07 -16.18 -18.62
C GLN A 468 16.89 -16.48 -17.69
N GLU A 469 15.74 -16.82 -18.24
CA GLU A 469 14.50 -17.00 -17.52
C GLU A 469 14.13 -18.48 -17.46
N MET A 470 13.65 -18.94 -16.31
CA MET A 470 13.31 -20.34 -16.06
C MET A 470 11.87 -20.45 -15.58
N PHE A 471 11.19 -21.53 -15.98
CA PHE A 471 9.95 -21.98 -15.36
C PHE A 471 10.22 -23.21 -14.50
N PHE A 472 9.62 -23.21 -13.31
CA PHE A 472 9.58 -24.32 -12.39
C PHE A 472 8.13 -24.75 -12.15
N SER A 473 7.87 -26.04 -12.27
CA SER A 473 6.59 -26.63 -11.90
C SER A 473 6.78 -27.89 -11.07
N ALA A 474 5.91 -28.09 -10.09
CA ALA A 474 5.96 -29.27 -9.24
C ALA A 474 4.58 -29.65 -8.70
N VAL A 475 4.43 -30.95 -8.47
CA VAL A 475 3.37 -31.49 -7.61
C VAL A 475 4.05 -32.15 -6.42
N LEU A 476 3.80 -31.60 -5.24
CA LEU A 476 4.45 -31.97 -3.99
C LEU A 476 3.41 -32.49 -3.00
N GLU A 477 3.68 -33.61 -2.35
CA GLU A 477 2.78 -34.20 -1.34
C GLU A 477 3.29 -33.92 0.07
N LYS A 478 2.42 -33.36 0.92
CA LYS A 478 2.73 -33.09 2.33
C LYS A 478 2.88 -34.40 3.09
N PRO A 479 4.02 -34.68 3.74
CA PRO A 479 4.19 -35.89 4.53
C PRO A 479 3.37 -35.81 5.83
N PRO A 480 3.01 -36.96 6.43
CA PRO A 480 2.61 -36.97 7.83
C PRO A 480 3.79 -36.50 8.68
N ARG A 481 3.58 -35.46 9.49
CA ARG A 481 4.53 -35.07 10.53
C ARG A 481 4.03 -35.68 11.83
N PRO A 482 4.66 -36.76 12.34
CA PRO A 482 4.27 -37.29 13.64
C PRO A 482 4.41 -36.16 14.66
N PHE A 483 3.41 -35.99 15.52
CA PHE A 483 3.54 -35.15 16.70
C PHE A 483 4.77 -35.64 17.44
N ARG A 484 5.81 -34.80 17.51
CA ARG A 484 7.05 -35.13 18.20
C ARG A 484 6.86 -35.06 19.70
#